data_AF-A0A7K3WVQ3-F1
#
_entry.id   AF-A0A7K3WVQ3-F1
#
_cell.length_a   1.000
_cell.length_b   1.000
_cell.length_c   1.000
_cell.angle_alpha   90.00
_cell.angle_beta   90.00
_cell.angle_gamma   90.00
#
_symmetry.space_group_name_H-M   'P 1'
#
loop_
_entity.id
_entity.type
_entity.pdbx_description
1 polymer ?
#
loop_
_entity_poly.entity_id
_entity_poly.type
_entity_poly.pdbx_seq_one_letter_code
_entity_poly.pdbx_strand_id
1 'polypeptide(L)'
;MTTEILDEERLKSIEAPSDFVLAERSKRFVNLLVDTIIFYIFFIAVAVVFILLDDILGSSYTLEMLDAPILGRLLSAVFYFLFFVCLEWALKGRTVGKYITNTKTVMHDGSPLTFSAILKKSGSRLVPFEAFSFFGSDSRGIHDRWSDTAVVDLKKVKVENSRNALSSLTDQGLTPAY
;
A
#
# COMPACT_ATOMS: atom_id res chain seq x y z
N MET A 1 -0.39 7.46 -22.12
CA MET A 1 0.10 8.70 -21.47
C MET A 1 -1.04 9.68 -21.21
N THR A 2 -1.88 10.00 -22.19
CA THR A 2 -3.02 10.94 -22.02
C THR A 2 -4.14 10.41 -21.12
N THR A 3 -4.42 9.11 -21.13
CA THR A 3 -5.46 8.47 -20.29
C THR A 3 -5.10 8.43 -18.81
N GLU A 4 -3.83 8.20 -18.46
CA GLU A 4 -3.35 8.23 -17.07
C GLU A 4 -3.35 9.64 -16.49
N ILE A 5 -3.04 10.64 -17.29
CA ILE A 5 -3.07 12.06 -16.86
C ILE A 5 -4.52 12.51 -16.63
N LEU A 6 -5.45 12.10 -17.51
CA LEU A 6 -6.87 12.35 -17.35
C LEU A 6 -7.46 11.65 -16.12
N ASP A 7 -7.00 10.44 -15.81
CA ASP A 7 -7.39 9.73 -14.59
C ASP A 7 -6.80 10.41 -13.35
N GLU A 8 -5.55 10.90 -13.37
CA GLU A 8 -4.97 11.65 -12.24
C GLU A 8 -5.66 12.99 -11.97
N GLU A 9 -6.04 13.74 -13.01
CA GLU A 9 -6.79 14.99 -12.86
C GLU A 9 -8.23 14.75 -12.38
N ARG A 10 -8.90 13.71 -12.90
CA ARG A 10 -10.21 13.29 -12.37
C ARG A 10 -10.10 12.83 -10.92
N LEU A 11 -9.03 12.16 -10.53
CA LEU A 11 -8.84 11.72 -9.15
C LEU A 11 -8.61 12.91 -8.21
N LYS A 12 -7.87 13.95 -8.65
CA LYS A 12 -7.68 15.18 -7.87
C LYS A 12 -8.97 16.01 -7.70
N SER A 13 -9.85 16.03 -8.69
CA SER A 13 -11.14 16.76 -8.57
C SER A 13 -12.19 16.04 -7.72
N ILE A 14 -11.91 14.82 -7.26
CA ILE A 14 -12.75 14.00 -6.37
C ILE A 14 -12.35 14.18 -4.88
N GLU A 15 -11.24 14.86 -4.58
CA GLU A 15 -10.67 15.04 -3.23
C GLU A 15 -11.33 16.17 -2.40
N ALA A 16 -12.67 16.22 -2.33
CA ALA A 16 -13.41 16.99 -1.31
C ALA A 16 -14.21 16.05 -0.41
N PRO A 17 -14.25 16.26 0.92
CA PRO A 17 -14.50 15.17 1.87
C PRO A 17 -16.00 14.98 2.15
N SER A 18 -16.55 13.86 1.68
CA SER A 18 -17.49 13.04 2.47
C SER A 18 -17.63 11.67 1.79
N ASP A 19 -17.40 10.60 2.55
CA ASP A 19 -17.62 9.20 2.19
C ASP A 19 -16.61 8.52 1.24
N PHE A 20 -15.34 8.47 1.66
CA PHE A 20 -14.44 7.44 1.13
C PHE A 20 -14.96 6.05 1.47
N VAL A 21 -15.28 5.24 0.45
CA VAL A 21 -15.66 3.84 0.66
C VAL A 21 -14.41 3.05 1.04
N LEU A 22 -14.27 2.79 2.35
CA LEU A 22 -13.18 2.01 2.92
C LEU A 22 -13.14 0.60 2.32
N ALA A 23 -11.93 0.15 1.97
CA ALA A 23 -11.72 -1.20 1.48
C ALA A 23 -12.10 -2.24 2.54
N GLU A 24 -12.80 -3.29 2.11
CA GLU A 24 -13.20 -4.42 2.94
C GLU A 24 -11.99 -5.12 3.58
N ARG A 25 -12.19 -5.69 4.76
CA ARG A 25 -11.14 -6.38 5.54
C ARG A 25 -10.46 -7.50 4.76
N SER A 26 -11.22 -8.26 3.95
CA SER A 26 -10.71 -9.34 3.09
C SER A 26 -9.70 -8.83 2.06
N LYS A 27 -9.97 -7.69 1.41
CA LYS A 27 -9.05 -7.08 0.44
C LYS A 27 -7.77 -6.61 1.11
N ARG A 28 -7.85 -6.06 2.32
CA ARG A 28 -6.68 -5.66 3.11
C ARG A 28 -5.82 -6.86 3.50
N PHE A 29 -6.44 -7.97 3.90
CA PHE A 29 -5.74 -9.22 4.19
C PHE A 29 -5.05 -9.80 2.94
N VAL A 30 -5.75 -9.83 1.79
CA VAL A 30 -5.16 -10.29 0.52
C VAL A 30 -3.98 -9.39 0.12
N ASN A 31 -4.09 -8.07 0.30
CA ASN A 31 -2.96 -7.16 0.08
C ASN A 31 -1.76 -7.53 0.93
N LEU A 32 -1.97 -7.72 2.23
CA LEU A 32 -0.91 -8.11 3.16
C LEU A 32 -0.26 -9.42 2.71
N LEU A 33 -1.06 -10.45 2.42
CA LEU A 33 -0.57 -11.77 1.99
C LEU A 33 0.26 -11.67 0.71
N VAL A 34 -0.26 -10.98 -0.32
CA VAL A 34 0.43 -10.81 -1.60
C VAL A 34 1.72 -10.01 -1.42
N ASP A 35 1.67 -8.89 -0.72
CA ASP A 35 2.83 -8.03 -0.50
C ASP A 35 3.92 -8.77 0.31
N THR A 36 3.54 -9.61 1.28
CA THR A 36 4.47 -10.46 2.03
C THR A 36 5.13 -11.51 1.13
N ILE A 37 4.37 -12.20 0.28
CA ILE A 37 4.92 -13.17 -0.67
C ILE A 37 5.93 -12.50 -1.62
N ILE A 38 5.57 -11.34 -2.16
CA ILE A 38 6.43 -10.58 -3.08
C ILE A 38 7.70 -10.11 -2.39
N PHE A 39 7.60 -9.64 -1.14
CA PHE A 39 8.77 -9.30 -0.35
C PHE A 39 9.71 -10.49 -0.19
N TYR A 40 9.20 -11.68 0.19
CA TYR A 40 10.06 -12.86 0.37
C TYR A 40 10.72 -13.32 -0.94
N ILE A 41 9.99 -13.28 -2.06
CA ILE A 41 10.56 -13.58 -3.38
C ILE A 41 11.72 -12.61 -3.69
N PHE A 42 11.50 -11.31 -3.47
CA PHE A 42 12.52 -10.28 -3.69
C PHE A 42 13.72 -10.45 -2.75
N PHE A 43 13.46 -10.71 -1.47
CA PHE A 43 14.49 -10.92 -0.46
C PHE A 43 15.39 -12.13 -0.80
N ILE A 44 14.78 -13.27 -1.18
CA ILE A 44 15.53 -14.46 -1.59
C ILE A 44 16.34 -14.17 -2.86
N ALA A 45 15.76 -13.50 -3.85
CA ALA A 45 16.48 -13.16 -5.07
C ALA A 45 17.72 -12.29 -4.79
N VAL A 46 17.58 -11.28 -3.93
CA VAL A 46 18.69 -10.43 -3.50
C VAL A 46 19.73 -11.23 -2.70
N ALA A 47 19.30 -12.07 -1.76
CA ALA A 47 20.20 -12.92 -0.98
C ALA A 47 21.01 -13.88 -1.87
N VAL A 48 20.38 -14.50 -2.87
CA VAL A 48 21.06 -15.37 -3.84
C VAL A 48 22.12 -14.58 -4.61
N VAL A 49 21.82 -13.37 -5.08
CA VAL A 49 22.82 -12.52 -5.76
C VAL A 49 24.02 -12.24 -4.86
N PHE A 50 23.80 -11.89 -3.59
CA PHE A 50 24.89 -11.63 -2.65
C PHE A 50 25.71 -12.89 -2.32
N ILE A 51 25.07 -14.06 -2.19
CA ILE A 51 25.77 -15.34 -1.98
C ILE A 51 26.65 -15.68 -3.19
N LEU A 52 26.16 -15.46 -4.42
CA LEU A 52 26.96 -15.66 -5.62
C LEU A 52 28.14 -14.70 -5.71
N LEU A 53 27.97 -13.45 -5.26
CA LEU A 53 29.06 -12.47 -5.19
C LEU A 53 30.12 -12.87 -4.14
N ASP A 54 29.70 -13.38 -2.99
CA ASP A 54 30.59 -13.91 -1.96
C ASP A 54 31.45 -15.06 -2.50
N ASP A 55 30.85 -15.99 -3.24
CA ASP A 55 31.57 -17.11 -3.87
C ASP A 55 32.63 -16.61 -4.87
N ILE A 56 32.29 -15.61 -5.69
CA ILE A 56 33.23 -14.98 -6.64
C ILE A 56 34.39 -14.27 -5.92
N LEU A 57 34.11 -13.64 -4.79
CA LEU A 57 35.09 -12.87 -4.01
C LEU A 57 35.86 -13.72 -3.00
N GLY A 58 35.48 -14.99 -2.82
CA GLY A 58 36.06 -15.89 -1.82
C GLY A 58 35.73 -15.48 -0.38
N SER A 59 34.58 -14.84 -0.15
CA SER A 59 34.09 -14.42 1.17
C SER A 59 32.88 -15.24 1.65
N SER A 60 32.54 -15.12 2.93
CA SER A 60 31.39 -15.77 3.59
C SER A 60 30.46 -14.77 4.30
N TYR A 61 30.60 -13.48 4.02
CA TYR A 61 29.97 -12.41 4.78
C TYR A 61 28.44 -12.48 4.80
N THR A 62 27.81 -12.83 3.68
CA THR A 62 26.34 -12.89 3.58
C THR A 62 25.77 -13.99 4.46
N LEU A 63 26.37 -15.19 4.45
CA LEU A 63 25.92 -16.31 5.27
C LEU A 63 26.17 -16.03 6.76
N GLU A 64 27.35 -15.51 7.11
CA GLU A 64 27.66 -15.10 8.49
C GLU A 64 26.69 -14.04 9.01
N MET A 65 26.32 -13.08 8.15
CA MET A 65 25.36 -12.03 8.48
C MET A 65 23.95 -12.58 8.68
N LEU A 66 23.53 -13.55 7.86
CA LEU A 66 22.23 -14.21 8.00
C LEU A 66 22.16 -15.08 9.26
N ASP A 67 23.26 -15.73 9.64
CA ASP A 67 23.35 -16.54 10.86
C ASP A 67 23.49 -15.71 12.14
N ALA A 68 23.86 -14.42 12.03
CA ALA A 68 23.97 -13.53 13.18
C ALA A 68 22.59 -13.21 13.80
N PRO A 69 22.28 -13.67 15.03
CA PRO A 69 20.91 -13.68 15.55
C PRO A 69 20.34 -12.28 15.83
N ILE A 70 21.18 -11.28 16.11
CA ILE A 70 20.76 -9.90 16.37
C ILE A 70 20.99 -9.05 15.12
N LEU A 71 22.20 -9.09 14.57
CA LEU A 71 22.58 -8.27 13.43
C LEU A 71 21.79 -8.63 12.16
N GLY A 72 21.66 -9.93 11.86
CA GLY A 72 20.89 -10.41 10.71
C GLY A 72 19.40 -10.05 10.80
N ARG A 73 18.81 -10.14 12.00
CA ARG A 73 17.41 -9.71 12.23
C ARG A 73 17.24 -8.21 12.07
N LEU A 74 18.13 -7.40 12.65
CA LEU A 74 18.09 -5.95 12.53
C LEU A 74 18.22 -5.52 11.06
N LEU A 75 19.17 -6.10 10.34
CA LEU A 75 19.38 -5.76 8.94
C LEU A 75 18.21 -6.20 8.05
N SER A 76 17.65 -7.38 8.30
CA SER A 76 16.44 -7.86 7.62
C SER A 76 15.25 -6.93 7.87
N ALA A 77 15.09 -6.42 9.10
CA ALA A 77 14.05 -5.44 9.44
C ALA A 77 14.27 -4.10 8.72
N VAL A 78 15.50 -3.60 8.67
CA VAL A 78 15.85 -2.38 7.91
C VAL A 78 15.58 -2.58 6.42
N PHE A 79 15.96 -3.73 5.87
CA PHE A 79 15.72 -4.06 4.47
C PHE A 79 14.22 -4.13 4.15
N TYR A 80 13.43 -4.78 5.01
CA TYR A 80 11.97 -4.81 4.91
C TYR A 80 11.37 -3.40 4.92
N PHE A 81 11.79 -2.56 5.87
CA PHE A 81 11.36 -1.17 5.95
C PHE A 81 11.66 -0.40 4.66
N LEU A 82 12.91 -0.46 4.18
CA LEU A 82 13.33 0.24 2.96
C LEU A 82 12.59 -0.26 1.73
N PHE A 83 12.38 -1.57 1.62
CA PHE A 83 11.61 -2.15 0.51
C PHE A 83 10.21 -1.52 0.41
N PHE A 84 9.47 -1.47 1.53
CA PHE A 84 8.12 -0.89 1.53
C PHE A 84 8.11 0.62 1.33
N VAL A 85 9.07 1.36 1.89
CA VAL A 85 9.20 2.81 1.64
C VAL A 85 9.43 3.08 0.16
N CYS A 86 10.40 2.39 -0.45
CA CYS A 86 10.71 2.54 -1.87
C CYS A 86 9.52 2.16 -2.75
N LEU A 87 8.85 1.04 -2.44
CA LEU A 87 7.71 0.56 -3.20
C LEU A 87 6.51 1.50 -3.10
N GLU A 88 6.10 1.89 -1.89
CA GLU A 88 4.97 2.81 -1.70
C GLU A 88 5.27 4.21 -2.23
N TRP A 89 6.52 4.67 -2.18
CA TRP A 89 6.93 5.93 -2.80
C TRP A 89 6.86 5.88 -4.32
N ALA A 90 7.50 4.87 -4.94
CA ALA A 90 7.53 4.71 -6.39
C ALA A 90 6.14 4.50 -6.99
N LEU A 91 5.25 3.82 -6.26
CA LEU A 91 3.89 3.49 -6.70
C LEU A 91 2.81 4.41 -6.11
N LYS A 92 3.18 5.62 -5.64
CA LYS A 92 2.25 6.66 -5.19
C LYS A 92 1.20 6.16 -4.18
N GLY A 93 1.64 5.46 -3.14
CA GLY A 93 0.81 4.91 -2.07
C GLY A 93 0.22 3.52 -2.37
N ARG A 94 0.61 2.91 -3.49
CA ARG A 94 0.22 1.54 -3.85
C ARG A 94 1.37 0.55 -3.64
N THR A 95 1.02 -0.70 -3.53
CA THR A 95 1.92 -1.86 -3.51
C THR A 95 1.37 -2.86 -4.52
N VAL A 96 2.12 -3.91 -4.85
CA VAL A 96 1.69 -4.86 -5.88
C VAL A 96 0.36 -5.53 -5.50
N GLY A 97 0.16 -5.92 -4.24
CA GLY A 97 -1.12 -6.45 -3.76
C GLY A 97 -2.28 -5.47 -3.95
N LYS A 98 -2.04 -4.18 -3.69
CA LYS A 98 -3.05 -3.11 -3.90
C LYS A 98 -3.36 -2.86 -5.38
N TYR A 99 -2.44 -3.15 -6.29
CA TYR A 99 -2.76 -3.18 -7.72
C TYR A 99 -3.74 -4.30 -8.05
N ILE A 100 -3.49 -5.51 -7.54
CA ILE A 100 -4.35 -6.68 -7.77
C ILE A 100 -5.76 -6.45 -7.19
N THR A 101 -5.86 -5.97 -5.95
CA THR A 101 -7.16 -5.76 -5.30
C THR A 101 -7.87 -4.46 -5.71
N ASN A 102 -7.26 -3.66 -6.59
CA ASN A 102 -7.73 -2.33 -6.98
C ASN A 102 -7.99 -1.40 -5.79
N THR A 103 -7.06 -1.42 -4.83
CA THR A 103 -7.07 -0.52 -3.69
C THR A 103 -5.95 0.53 -3.80
N LYS A 104 -6.14 1.67 -3.13
CA LYS A 104 -5.11 2.73 -3.02
C LYS A 104 -5.10 3.25 -1.59
N THR A 105 -3.92 3.58 -1.08
CA THR A 105 -3.83 4.33 0.18
C THR A 105 -3.81 5.83 -0.15
N VAL A 106 -4.61 6.60 0.57
CA VAL A 106 -4.65 8.08 0.54
C VAL A 106 -4.56 8.61 1.97
N MET A 107 -4.26 9.89 2.13
CA MET A 107 -4.38 10.57 3.42
C MET A 107 -5.86 10.62 3.84
N HIS A 108 -6.14 10.83 5.13
CA HIS A 108 -7.53 10.88 5.64
C HIS A 108 -8.37 12.00 5.00
N ASP A 109 -7.73 13.08 4.57
CA ASP A 109 -8.37 14.18 3.82
C ASP A 109 -8.57 13.87 2.33
N GLY A 110 -8.15 12.68 1.86
CA GLY A 110 -8.21 12.27 0.46
C GLY A 110 -6.98 12.61 -0.35
N SER A 111 -6.08 13.44 0.17
CA SER A 111 -4.90 13.89 -0.57
C SER A 111 -3.89 12.75 -0.82
N PRO A 112 -2.97 12.92 -1.78
CA PRO A 112 -1.90 11.95 -2.03
C PRO A 112 -1.05 11.68 -0.79
N LEU A 113 -0.52 10.46 -0.67
CA LEU A 113 0.33 10.11 0.48
C LEU A 113 1.55 11.03 0.58
N THR A 114 1.73 11.63 1.75
CA THR A 114 2.94 12.35 2.09
C THR A 114 4.08 11.37 2.37
N PHE A 115 5.33 11.79 2.12
CA PHE A 115 6.51 10.96 2.41
C PHE A 115 6.59 10.60 3.90
N SER A 116 6.26 11.53 4.80
CA SER A 116 6.22 11.29 6.24
C SER A 116 5.19 10.24 6.64
N ALA A 117 4.03 10.18 5.98
CA ALA A 117 3.04 9.13 6.18
C ALA A 117 3.58 7.76 5.74
N ILE A 118 4.28 7.68 4.60
CA ILE A 118 4.91 6.44 4.10
C ILE A 118 5.93 5.90 5.09
N LEU A 119 6.78 6.77 5.66
CA LEU A 119 7.77 6.37 6.67
C LEU A 119 7.10 5.81 7.93
N LYS A 120 6.12 6.52 8.49
CA LYS A 120 5.37 6.07 9.68
C LYS A 120 4.68 4.73 9.44
N LYS A 121 4.10 4.57 8.25
CA LYS A 121 3.37 3.37 7.85
C LYS A 121 4.29 2.18 7.60
N SER A 122 5.46 2.41 7.02
CA SER A 122 6.47 1.36 6.85
C SER A 122 7.12 0.98 8.18
N GLY A 123 7.31 1.93 9.09
CA GLY A 123 7.85 1.69 10.43
C GLY A 123 6.90 0.90 11.32
N SER A 124 5.59 1.19 11.26
CA SER A 124 4.58 0.44 12.01
C SER A 124 4.50 -1.04 11.59
N ARG A 125 4.76 -1.37 10.32
CA ARG A 125 4.82 -2.78 9.86
C ARG A 125 5.93 -3.62 10.49
N LEU A 126 6.92 -2.99 11.15
CA LEU A 126 7.96 -3.71 11.89
C LEU A 126 7.46 -4.22 13.25
N VAL A 127 6.27 -3.80 13.70
CA VAL A 127 5.70 -4.23 14.97
C VAL A 127 5.07 -5.63 14.81
N PRO A 128 5.59 -6.68 15.47
CA PRO A 128 5.25 -8.08 15.19
C PRO A 128 3.79 -8.49 15.51
N PHE A 129 3.01 -7.65 16.18
CA PHE A 129 1.59 -7.91 16.51
C PHE A 129 0.59 -7.20 15.57
N GLU A 130 1.06 -6.50 14.52
CA GLU A 130 0.21 -5.77 13.57
C GLU A 130 -0.72 -6.65 12.75
N ALA A 131 -0.28 -7.84 12.34
CA ALA A 131 -1.09 -8.74 11.52
C ALA A 131 -2.39 -9.18 12.24
N PHE A 132 -2.38 -9.17 13.58
CA PHE A 132 -3.56 -9.47 14.40
C PHE A 132 -4.48 -8.26 14.60
N SER A 133 -4.01 -7.03 14.33
CA SER A 133 -4.84 -5.82 14.48
C SER A 133 -6.05 -5.82 13.54
N PHE A 134 -5.97 -6.55 12.42
CA PHE A 134 -7.09 -6.75 11.48
C PHE A 134 -8.22 -7.63 12.02
N PHE A 135 -7.98 -8.42 13.08
CA PHE A 135 -9.00 -9.24 13.75
C PHE A 135 -9.75 -8.48 14.85
N GLY A 136 -9.39 -7.21 15.13
CA GLY A 136 -10.07 -6.35 16.09
C GLY A 136 -11.42 -5.79 15.60
N SER A 137 -12.14 -5.12 16.50
CA SER A 137 -13.42 -4.45 16.19
C SER A 137 -13.27 -3.26 15.23
N ASP A 138 -12.10 -2.63 15.19
CA ASP A 138 -11.78 -1.53 14.27
C ASP A 138 -11.43 -2.04 12.87
N SER A 139 -12.03 -1.45 11.84
CA SER A 139 -11.70 -1.72 10.42
C SER A 139 -10.37 -1.10 9.96
N ARG A 140 -9.75 -0.27 10.81
CA ARG A 140 -8.47 0.43 10.56
C ARG A 140 -7.33 -0.28 11.27
N GLY A 141 -6.30 -0.69 10.52
CA GLY A 141 -5.08 -1.24 11.10
C GLY A 141 -4.33 -0.20 11.95
N ILE A 142 -3.48 -0.65 12.87
CA ILE A 142 -2.71 0.25 13.74
C ILE A 142 -1.80 1.17 12.89
N HIS A 143 -1.19 0.67 11.82
CA HIS A 143 -0.44 1.49 10.87
C HIS A 143 -1.27 2.57 10.15
N ASP A 144 -2.54 2.30 9.81
CA ASP A 144 -3.43 3.29 9.19
C ASP A 144 -3.76 4.41 10.20
N ARG A 145 -3.96 4.06 11.47
CA ARG A 145 -4.20 5.02 12.56
C ARG A 145 -2.96 5.88 12.87
N TRP A 146 -1.77 5.31 12.85
CA TRP A 146 -0.53 6.04 13.16
C TRP A 146 -0.03 6.90 12.00
N SER A 147 -0.39 6.55 10.77
CA SER A 147 -0.05 7.32 9.57
C SER A 147 -1.14 8.29 9.13
N ASP A 148 -2.30 8.28 9.78
CA ASP A 148 -3.50 9.04 9.40
C ASP A 148 -3.88 8.83 7.92
N THR A 149 -3.83 7.55 7.52
CA THR A 149 -4.12 7.12 6.14
C THR A 149 -5.32 6.20 6.08
N ALA A 150 -5.97 6.17 4.91
CA ALA A 150 -7.10 5.30 4.62
C ALA A 150 -6.83 4.48 3.35
N VAL A 151 -7.30 3.22 3.35
CA VAL A 151 -7.30 2.36 2.15
C VAL A 151 -8.67 2.43 1.51
N VAL A 152 -8.71 2.95 0.29
CA VAL A 152 -9.94 3.15 -0.50
C VAL A 152 -10.05 2.12 -1.61
N ASP A 153 -11.27 1.68 -1.90
CA ASP A 153 -11.60 0.81 -3.02
C ASP A 153 -11.94 1.64 -4.25
N LEU A 154 -11.05 1.62 -5.25
CA LEU A 154 -11.20 2.45 -6.45
C LEU A 154 -12.44 2.08 -7.27
N LYS A 155 -12.89 0.81 -7.22
CA LYS A 155 -14.10 0.38 -7.94
C LYS A 155 -15.35 0.97 -7.29
N LYS A 156 -15.44 0.89 -5.95
CA LYS A 156 -16.60 1.40 -5.22
C LYS A 156 -16.69 2.92 -5.30
N VAL A 157 -15.55 3.61 -5.19
CA VAL A 157 -15.49 5.07 -5.37
C VAL A 157 -16.01 5.47 -6.77
N LYS A 158 -15.61 4.76 -7.83
CA LYS A 158 -16.09 5.06 -9.19
C LYS A 158 -17.60 4.86 -9.34
N VAL A 159 -18.15 3.81 -8.73
CA VAL A 159 -19.60 3.51 -8.79
C VAL A 159 -20.42 4.55 -8.02
N GLU A 160 -20.03 4.91 -6.80
CA GLU A 160 -20.76 5.92 -6.01
C GLU A 160 -20.72 7.29 -6.70
N ASN A 161 -19.58 7.67 -7.29
CA ASN A 161 -19.46 8.93 -8.04
C ASN A 161 -20.38 8.98 -9.26
N SER A 162 -20.47 7.87 -10.01
CA SER A 162 -21.43 7.78 -11.12
C SER A 162 -22.87 7.89 -10.63
N ARG A 163 -23.19 7.32 -9.46
CA ARG A 163 -24.51 7.40 -8.85
C ARG A 163 -24.86 8.83 -8.41
N ASN A 164 -23.93 9.51 -7.74
CA ASN A 164 -24.10 10.90 -7.28
C ASN A 164 -24.20 11.89 -8.45
N ALA A 165 -23.46 11.66 -9.52
CA ALA A 165 -23.58 12.47 -10.75
C ALA A 165 -24.93 12.25 -11.44
N LEU A 166 -25.45 11.01 -11.45
CA LEU A 166 -26.77 10.73 -12.01
C LEU A 166 -27.89 11.32 -11.15
N SER A 167 -27.80 11.25 -9.81
CA SER A 167 -28.78 11.86 -8.92
C SER A 167 -28.81 13.37 -9.06
N SER A 168 -27.64 14.04 -9.16
CA SER A 168 -27.60 15.50 -9.34
C SER A 168 -28.17 15.96 -10.69
N LEU A 169 -27.99 15.17 -11.76
CA LEU A 169 -28.64 15.42 -13.05
C LEU A 169 -30.16 15.23 -12.98
N THR A 170 -30.60 14.21 -12.24
CA THR A 170 -32.03 13.93 -12.03
C THR A 170 -32.70 15.02 -11.19
N ASP A 171 -32.03 15.52 -10.14
CA ASP A 171 -32.50 16.64 -9.31
C ASP A 171 -32.58 17.96 -10.08
N GLN A 172 -31.77 18.11 -11.14
CA GLN A 172 -31.82 19.25 -12.07
C GLN A 172 -32.83 19.07 -13.21
N GLY A 173 -33.60 17.97 -13.23
CA GLY A 173 -34.60 17.69 -14.26
C GLY A 173 -34.02 17.28 -15.62
N LEU A 174 -32.72 16.99 -15.71
CA LEU A 174 -32.05 16.52 -16.91
C LEU A 174 -32.02 14.98 -16.93
N THR A 175 -32.92 14.36 -17.69
CA THR A 175 -32.88 12.91 -17.90
C THR A 175 -31.74 12.54 -18.86
N PRO A 176 -30.96 11.46 -18.59
CA PRO A 176 -29.94 10.99 -19.53
C PRO A 176 -30.60 10.64 -20.87
N ALA A 177 -30.08 11.19 -21.97
CA ALA A 177 -30.47 10.76 -23.31
C ALA A 177 -29.95 9.34 -23.52
N TYR A 178 -30.88 8.40 -23.77
CA TYR A 178 -30.58 6.99 -24.08
C TYR A 178 -29.89 6.84 -25.43
#